data_AF-A0A353SRD9-F1
#
_entry.id   AF-A0A353SRD9-F1
#
_cell.length_a   1.000
_cell.length_b   1.000
_cell.length_c   1.000
_cell.angle_alpha   90.00
_cell.angle_beta   90.00
_cell.angle_gamma   90.00
#
_symmetry.space_group_name_H-M   'P 1'
#
loop_
_entity.id
_entity.type
_entity.pdbx_description
1 polymer ?
#
loop_
_entity_poly.entity_id
_entity_poly.type
_entity_poly.pdbx_seq_one_letter_code
_entity_poly.pdbx_strand_id
1 'polypeptide(L)'
;MLSMLLLVVLSAVGMYVVSLPIGTGESAGQYHRSAVARNMARAGANAAIARLPGEISAGSPYVRRLPVGPAVTGRYSVTARKIPGAFDAPVNRPARGFEEYELVSVGSVADLPDGDVRVVARIRYGPDPAGPRARIVKWVETGTR
;
A
#
# COMPACT_ATOMS: atom_id res chain seq x y z
N MET A 1 -17.84 20.92 1.07
CA MET A 1 -18.03 19.57 1.66
C MET A 1 -18.75 18.60 0.73
N LEU A 2 -19.82 19.03 0.02
CA LEU A 2 -20.56 18.20 -0.95
C LEU A 2 -19.67 17.54 -2.03
N SER A 3 -18.63 18.25 -2.50
CA SER A 3 -17.70 17.80 -3.54
C SER A 3 -16.75 16.67 -3.10
N MET A 4 -16.39 16.59 -1.82
CA MET A 4 -15.60 15.46 -1.29
C MET A 4 -16.43 14.18 -1.20
N LEU A 5 -17.69 14.31 -0.77
CA LEU A 5 -18.61 13.18 -0.67
C LEU A 5 -18.96 12.64 -2.07
N LEU A 6 -19.11 13.53 -3.06
CA LEU A 6 -19.33 13.17 -4.46
C LEU A 6 -18.15 12.36 -5.04
N LEU A 7 -16.90 12.73 -4.73
CA LEU A 7 -15.70 12.01 -5.18
C LEU A 7 -15.56 10.62 -4.54
N VAL A 8 -15.96 10.48 -3.27
CA VAL A 8 -16.00 9.18 -2.58
C VAL A 8 -17.06 8.28 -3.19
N VAL A 9 -18.26 8.82 -3.46
CA VAL A 9 -19.34 8.07 -4.11
C VAL A 9 -18.98 7.71 -5.55
N LEU A 10 -18.38 8.63 -6.34
CA LEU A 10 -17.91 8.33 -7.69
C LEU A 10 -16.78 7.29 -7.70
N SER A 11 -15.90 7.30 -6.70
CA SER A 11 -14.86 6.26 -6.55
C SER A 11 -15.48 4.90 -6.22
N ALA A 12 -16.52 4.87 -5.40
CA ALA A 12 -17.25 3.65 -5.06
C ALA A 12 -18.06 3.11 -6.26
N VAL A 13 -18.71 3.98 -7.05
CA VAL A 13 -19.40 3.58 -8.28
C VAL A 13 -18.41 3.14 -9.36
N GLY A 14 -17.24 3.79 -9.46
CA GLY A 14 -16.15 3.37 -10.34
C GLY A 14 -15.63 1.95 -10.03
N MET A 15 -15.59 1.55 -8.75
CA MET A 15 -15.33 0.15 -8.38
C MET A 15 -16.47 -0.79 -8.79
N TYR A 16 -17.73 -0.33 -8.71
CA TYR A 16 -18.90 -1.13 -9.02
C TYR A 16 -19.04 -1.44 -10.52
N VAL A 17 -18.73 -0.49 -11.41
CA VAL A 17 -18.86 -0.68 -12.88
C VAL A 17 -17.76 -1.61 -13.42
N VAL A 18 -16.59 -1.67 -12.78
CA VAL A 18 -15.53 -2.67 -13.09
C VAL A 18 -15.93 -4.09 -12.64
N SER A 19 -17.03 -4.24 -11.90
CA SER A 19 -17.48 -5.50 -11.32
C SER A 19 -18.44 -6.31 -12.19
N LEU A 20 -18.66 -5.96 -13.46
CA LEU A 20 -19.43 -6.83 -14.38
C LEU A 20 -18.53 -7.87 -15.04
N PRO A 21 -18.64 -9.16 -14.67
CA PRO A 21 -17.81 -10.20 -15.26
C PRO A 21 -18.34 -10.55 -16.64
N ILE A 22 -17.65 -10.10 -17.69
CA ILE A 22 -17.77 -10.69 -19.02
C ILE A 22 -16.58 -11.63 -19.17
N GLY A 23 -16.69 -12.84 -18.63
CA GLY A 23 -15.63 -13.84 -18.68
C GLY A 23 -15.95 -15.05 -17.81
N THR A 24 -15.75 -16.23 -18.37
CA THR A 24 -15.95 -17.57 -17.80
C THR A 24 -15.54 -17.67 -16.32
N GLY A 25 -16.45 -18.21 -15.50
CA GLY A 25 -16.63 -17.90 -14.07
C GLY A 25 -15.53 -18.28 -13.07
N GLU A 26 -14.46 -18.98 -13.47
CA GLU A 26 -13.33 -19.29 -12.55
C GLU A 26 -12.15 -18.33 -12.74
N SER A 27 -11.74 -18.08 -13.98
CA SER A 27 -10.62 -17.19 -14.28
C SER A 27 -10.92 -15.75 -13.86
N ALA A 28 -12.12 -15.25 -14.14
CA ALA A 28 -12.53 -13.91 -13.72
C ALA A 28 -12.55 -13.74 -12.18
N GLY A 29 -12.96 -14.79 -11.46
CA GLY A 29 -12.94 -14.83 -10.00
C GLY A 29 -11.52 -14.83 -9.43
N GLN A 30 -10.61 -15.58 -10.05
CA GLN A 30 -9.18 -15.60 -9.66
C GLN A 30 -8.51 -14.25 -9.94
N TYR A 31 -8.72 -13.67 -11.13
CA TYR A 31 -8.21 -12.33 -11.46
C TYR A 31 -8.71 -11.27 -10.49
N HIS A 32 -9.99 -11.34 -10.12
CA HIS A 32 -10.56 -10.44 -9.12
C HIS A 32 -9.86 -10.58 -7.77
N ARG A 33 -9.67 -11.81 -7.25
CA ARG A 33 -8.97 -12.03 -5.97
C ARG A 33 -7.52 -11.58 -6.00
N SER A 34 -6.79 -11.82 -7.09
CA SER A 34 -5.41 -11.32 -7.28
C SER A 34 -5.36 -9.79 -7.29
N ALA A 35 -6.31 -9.13 -7.95
CA ALA A 35 -6.42 -7.68 -7.94
C ALA A 35 -6.72 -7.14 -6.53
N VAL A 36 -7.59 -7.81 -5.78
CA VAL A 36 -7.90 -7.47 -4.38
C VAL A 36 -6.66 -7.65 -3.49
N ALA A 37 -5.93 -8.75 -3.60
CA ALA A 37 -4.69 -8.97 -2.84
C ALA A 37 -3.65 -7.88 -3.14
N ARG A 38 -3.50 -7.50 -4.42
CA ARG A 38 -2.65 -6.37 -4.83
C ARG A 38 -3.11 -5.05 -4.21
N ASN A 39 -4.40 -4.75 -4.26
CA ASN A 39 -4.94 -3.53 -3.66
C ASN A 39 -4.73 -3.51 -2.14
N MET A 40 -4.83 -4.65 -1.45
CA MET A 40 -4.49 -4.78 -0.04
C MET A 40 -3.02 -4.47 0.23
N ALA A 41 -2.11 -5.02 -0.57
CA ALA A 41 -0.68 -4.77 -0.43
C ALA A 41 -0.37 -3.27 -0.61
N ARG A 42 -0.96 -2.64 -1.64
CA ARG A 42 -0.82 -1.19 -1.90
C ARG A 42 -1.40 -0.35 -0.76
N ALA A 43 -2.57 -0.72 -0.25
CA ALA A 43 -3.22 -0.02 0.86
C ALA A 43 -2.37 -0.06 2.13
N GLY A 44 -1.79 -1.23 2.47
CA GLY A 44 -0.90 -1.35 3.62
C GLY A 44 0.37 -0.50 3.47
N ALA A 45 0.98 -0.47 2.29
CA ALA A 45 2.15 0.38 2.02
C ALA A 45 1.81 1.87 2.14
N ASN A 46 0.70 2.32 1.56
CA ASN A 46 0.27 3.71 1.66
C ASN A 46 -0.12 4.11 3.08
N ALA A 47 -0.79 3.22 3.82
CA ALA A 47 -1.10 3.43 5.24
C ALA A 47 0.19 3.59 6.07
N ALA A 48 1.23 2.82 5.76
CA ALA A 48 2.52 2.96 6.41
C ALA A 48 3.24 4.27 6.06
N ILE A 49 3.24 4.67 4.78
CA ILE A 49 3.80 5.97 4.34
C ILE A 49 3.15 7.14 5.11
N ALA A 50 1.83 7.11 5.27
CA ALA A 50 1.08 8.16 5.96
C ALA A 50 1.38 8.24 7.47
N ARG A 51 1.94 7.18 8.06
CA ARG A 51 2.28 7.11 9.49
C ARG A 51 3.74 7.38 9.79
N LEU A 52 4.61 7.44 8.77
CA LEU A 52 6.02 7.77 8.97
C LEU A 52 6.19 9.20 9.53
N PRO A 53 7.13 9.42 10.46
CA PRO A 53 8.17 8.49 10.92
C PRO A 53 7.73 7.64 12.13
N GLY A 54 6.45 7.69 12.51
CA GLY A 54 5.91 7.10 13.74
C GLY A 54 5.25 5.71 13.59
N GLU A 55 4.57 5.33 14.68
CA GLU A 55 3.63 4.23 15.00
C GLU A 55 3.93 2.79 14.55
N ILE A 56 4.60 2.55 13.43
CA ILE A 56 4.95 1.20 13.01
C ILE A 56 6.23 0.83 13.76
N SER A 57 6.03 0.34 14.99
CA SER A 57 7.11 -0.11 15.86
C SER A 57 7.98 -1.11 15.10
N ALA A 58 9.26 -0.77 14.96
CA ALA A 58 10.25 -1.65 14.33
C ALA A 58 10.25 -3.01 15.04
N GLY A 59 9.68 -4.02 14.39
CA GLY A 59 9.62 -5.39 14.91
C GLY A 59 8.22 -6.02 14.98
N SER A 60 7.13 -5.24 14.93
CA SER A 60 5.77 -5.79 14.90
C SER A 60 5.00 -5.37 13.65
N PRO A 61 4.50 -6.31 12.83
CA PRO A 61 3.68 -5.97 11.68
C PRO A 61 2.36 -5.35 12.10
N TYR A 62 2.00 -4.23 11.48
CA TYR A 62 0.64 -3.70 11.55
C TYR A 62 -0.26 -4.51 10.61
N VAL A 63 -1.26 -5.18 11.16
CA VAL A 63 -2.19 -6.04 10.41
C VAL A 63 -3.59 -5.44 10.42
N ARG A 64 -4.22 -5.37 9.24
CA ARG A 64 -5.62 -4.95 9.11
C ARG A 64 -6.39 -5.90 8.20
N ARG A 65 -7.60 -6.25 8.62
CA ARG A 65 -8.58 -7.00 7.84
C ARG A 65 -9.64 -6.04 7.30
N LEU A 66 -10.07 -6.25 6.07
CA LEU A 66 -11.02 -5.39 5.38
C LEU A 66 -12.01 -6.25 4.59
N PRO A 67 -13.32 -6.01 4.72
CA PRO A 67 -14.30 -6.59 3.82
C PRO A 67 -14.11 -5.98 2.42
N VAL A 68 -13.99 -6.82 1.40
CA VAL A 68 -13.71 -6.43 0.00
C VAL A 68 -14.85 -6.82 -0.94
N GLY A 69 -15.88 -7.43 -0.39
CA GLY A 69 -17.10 -7.83 -1.06
C GLY A 69 -18.03 -8.55 -0.09
N PRO A 70 -19.20 -9.01 -0.55
CA PRO A 70 -20.20 -9.65 0.30
C PRO A 70 -19.73 -10.99 0.91
N ALA A 71 -18.74 -11.66 0.30
CA ALA A 71 -18.22 -12.94 0.77
C ALA A 71 -16.69 -12.98 0.93
N VAL A 72 -15.98 -11.92 0.56
CA VAL A 72 -14.51 -11.94 0.47
C VAL A 72 -13.92 -11.03 1.54
N THR A 73 -12.99 -11.58 2.33
CA THR A 73 -12.21 -10.82 3.31
C THR A 73 -10.76 -10.72 2.85
N GLY A 74 -10.29 -9.50 2.67
CA GLY A 74 -8.88 -9.20 2.41
C GLY A 74 -8.17 -8.84 3.71
N ARG A 75 -6.86 -9.02 3.73
CA ARG A 75 -6.01 -8.51 4.81
C ARG A 75 -4.71 -7.96 4.25
N TYR A 76 -4.15 -6.99 4.94
CA TYR A 76 -2.74 -6.63 4.74
C TYR A 76 -1.97 -6.69 6.06
N SER A 77 -0.68 -6.95 5.93
CA SER A 77 0.32 -6.87 7.00
C SER A 77 1.45 -5.97 6.51
N VAL A 78 1.81 -4.95 7.28
CA VAL A 78 2.88 -4.01 6.90
C VAL A 78 3.91 -3.85 8.01
N THR A 79 5.17 -3.91 7.63
CA THR A 79 6.32 -3.56 8.49
C THR A 79 7.04 -2.37 7.90
N ALA A 80 7.61 -1.55 8.78
CA ALA A 80 8.48 -0.44 8.44
C ALA A 80 9.81 -0.63 9.17
N ARG A 81 10.92 -0.45 8.46
CA ARG A 81 12.25 -0.41 9.06
C ARG A 81 12.99 0.83 8.60
N LYS A 82 13.59 1.55 9.54
CA LYS A 82 14.53 2.63 9.22
C LYS A 82 15.80 2.01 8.64
N ILE A 83 16.31 2.54 7.54
CA ILE A 83 17.58 2.11 6.94
C ILE A 83 18.69 2.96 7.56
N PRO A 84 19.57 2.37 8.41
CA PRO A 84 20.66 3.12 9.00
C PRO A 84 21.67 3.56 7.93
N GLY A 85 22.08 4.82 7.97
CA GLY A 85 23.19 5.34 7.14
C GLY A 85 22.87 5.61 5.66
N ALA A 86 21.62 5.44 5.21
CA ALA A 86 21.23 5.79 3.85
C ALA A 86 21.13 7.32 3.69
N PHE A 87 22.26 7.95 3.41
CA PHE A 87 22.37 9.36 3.07
C PHE A 87 22.90 9.51 1.65
N ASP A 88 22.05 9.23 0.66
CA ASP A 88 22.29 9.73 -0.70
C ASP A 88 21.85 11.21 -0.74
N ALA A 89 22.71 12.06 -0.18
CA ALA A 89 22.61 13.49 -0.39
C ALA A 89 22.86 13.78 -1.89
N PRO A 90 22.00 14.54 -2.59
CA PRO A 90 22.42 15.11 -3.86
C PRO A 90 23.68 15.95 -3.61
N VAL A 91 24.67 15.83 -4.50
CA VAL A 91 26.05 16.38 -4.42
C VAL A 91 26.14 17.88 -4.08
N ASN A 92 25.01 18.61 -4.02
CA ASN A 92 24.95 20.05 -3.76
C ASN A 92 24.06 20.50 -2.60
N ARG A 93 23.63 19.62 -1.68
CA ARG A 93 22.99 20.08 -0.43
C ARG A 93 23.24 19.09 0.71
N PRO A 94 23.68 19.55 1.90
CA PRO A 94 23.81 18.65 3.04
C PRO A 94 22.44 18.01 3.33
N ALA A 95 22.36 16.68 3.24
CA ALA A 95 21.17 15.89 3.60
C ALA A 95 20.94 15.84 5.13
N ARG A 96 21.17 16.97 5.83
CA ARG A 96 20.86 17.10 7.24
C ARG A 96 19.33 17.02 7.41
N GLY A 97 18.86 15.95 8.05
CA GLY A 97 17.45 15.80 8.46
C GLY A 97 16.59 14.90 7.56
N PHE A 98 17.15 14.21 6.57
CA PHE A 98 16.42 13.15 5.85
C PHE A 98 16.71 11.77 6.45
N GLU A 99 15.69 10.93 6.48
CA GLU A 99 15.71 9.55 6.94
C GLU A 99 15.14 8.65 5.84
N GLU A 100 15.74 7.47 5.66
CA GLU A 100 15.17 6.46 4.76
C GLU A 100 14.51 5.32 5.53
N TYR A 101 13.41 4.84 4.96
CA TYR A 101 12.62 3.74 5.45
C TYR A 101 12.39 2.73 4.35
N GLU A 102 12.49 1.45 4.67
CA GLU A 102 11.96 0.38 3.84
C GLU A 102 10.64 -0.09 4.44
N LEU A 103 9.62 -0.12 3.60
CA LEU A 103 8.29 -0.63 3.92
C LEU A 103 8.09 -1.95 3.18
N VAL A 104 7.57 -2.94 3.90
CA VAL A 104 7.16 -4.22 3.33
C VAL A 104 5.71 -4.43 3.68
N SER A 105 4.83 -4.41 2.68
CA SER A 105 3.41 -4.67 2.83
C SER A 105 3.03 -5.95 2.07
N VAL A 106 2.31 -6.86 2.73
CA VAL A 106 1.80 -8.09 2.13
C VAL A 106 0.28 -8.04 2.20
N GLY A 107 -0.37 -8.10 1.04
CA GLY A 107 -1.81 -8.19 0.88
C GLY A 107 -2.23 -9.60 0.49
N SER A 108 -3.31 -10.10 1.09
CA SER A 108 -3.82 -11.45 0.87
C SER A 108 -5.35 -11.47 0.96
N VAL A 109 -5.94 -12.52 0.41
CA VAL A 109 -7.39 -12.77 0.41
C VAL A 109 -7.62 -14.17 0.99
N ALA A 110 -8.59 -14.30 1.91
CA ALA A 110 -8.82 -15.56 2.63
C ALA A 110 -9.02 -16.78 1.71
N ASP A 111 -9.68 -16.57 0.57
CA ASP A 111 -9.99 -17.63 -0.41
C ASP A 111 -8.96 -17.73 -1.55
N LEU A 112 -7.74 -17.23 -1.33
CA LEU A 112 -6.61 -17.32 -2.26
C LEU A 112 -5.28 -17.45 -1.48
N PRO A 113 -5.00 -18.61 -0.87
CA PRO A 113 -3.88 -18.79 0.06
C PRO A 113 -2.49 -18.63 -0.56
N ASP A 114 -2.35 -18.89 -1.87
CA ASP A 114 -1.09 -18.71 -2.62
C ASP A 114 -1.04 -17.39 -3.44
N GLY A 115 -2.05 -16.52 -3.27
CA GLY A 115 -2.19 -15.28 -4.03
C GLY A 115 -1.68 -14.04 -3.31
N ASP A 116 -0.79 -14.21 -2.34
CA ASP A 116 -0.21 -13.10 -1.60
C ASP A 116 0.55 -12.16 -2.54
N VAL A 117 0.25 -10.87 -2.43
CA VAL A 117 0.95 -9.82 -3.15
C VAL A 117 1.78 -9.03 -2.16
N ARG A 118 3.04 -8.83 -2.50
CA ARG A 118 4.02 -8.08 -1.72
C ARG A 118 4.37 -6.77 -2.41
N VAL A 119 4.32 -5.68 -1.66
CA VAL A 119 4.83 -4.36 -2.02
C VAL A 119 6.03 -4.05 -1.15
N VAL A 120 7.15 -3.71 -1.80
CA VAL A 120 8.33 -3.15 -1.13
C VAL A 120 8.51 -1.71 -1.59
N ALA A 121 8.45 -0.78 -0.64
CA ALA A 121 8.65 0.64 -0.92
C ALA A 121 9.84 1.19 -0.14
N ARG A 122 10.73 1.93 -0.81
CA ARG A 122 11.74 2.76 -0.13
C ARG A 122 11.24 4.18 -0.07
N ILE A 123 11.21 4.74 1.12
CA ILE A 123 10.67 6.06 1.41
C ILE A 123 11.78 6.93 1.97
N ARG A 124 11.92 8.14 1.43
CA ARG A 124 12.73 9.19 2.02
C ARG A 124 11.81 10.16 2.73
N TYR A 125 11.96 10.27 4.04
CA TYR A 125 11.22 11.19 4.90
C TYR A 125 12.15 12.32 5.32
N GLY A 126 11.67 13.56 5.36
CA GLY A 126 12.46 14.67 5.84
C GLY A 126 11.83 16.02 5.53
N PRO A 127 12.57 17.13 5.70
CA PRO A 127 12.04 18.47 5.59
C PRO A 127 11.59 18.82 4.16
N ASP A 128 10.40 19.38 4.04
CA ASP A 128 9.84 19.99 2.82
C ASP A 128 9.38 21.42 3.18
N PRO A 129 9.33 22.38 2.23
CA PRO A 129 8.89 23.75 2.53
C PRO A 129 7.51 23.85 3.17
N ALA A 130 6.64 22.86 2.95
CA ALA A 130 5.30 22.76 3.54
C ALA A 130 5.24 21.93 4.84
N GLY A 131 6.40 21.54 5.41
CA GLY A 131 6.52 20.64 6.55
C GLY A 131 7.07 19.27 6.17
N PRO A 132 7.44 18.41 7.14
CA PRO A 132 8.04 17.11 6.84
C PRO A 132 7.17 16.23 5.91
N ARG A 133 7.79 15.62 4.88
CA ARG A 133 7.07 14.82 3.89
C ARG A 133 7.79 13.53 3.52
N ALA A 134 7.01 12.45 3.41
CA ALA A 134 7.45 11.19 2.83
C ALA A 134 7.46 11.26 1.29
N ARG A 135 8.56 10.83 0.67
CA ARG A 135 8.71 10.70 -0.79
C ARG A 135 9.06 9.26 -1.14
N ILE A 136 8.35 8.68 -2.11
CA ILE A 136 8.63 7.33 -2.60
C ILE A 136 9.87 7.40 -3.50
N VAL A 137 10.92 6.67 -3.12
CA VAL A 137 12.18 6.53 -3.88
C VAL A 137 12.15 5.28 -4.75
N LYS A 138 11.57 4.20 -4.24
CA LYS A 138 11.44 2.93 -4.96
C LYS A 138 10.12 2.28 -4.61
N TRP A 139 9.49 1.64 -5.59
CA TRP A 139 8.27 0.87 -5.45
C TRP A 139 8.38 -0.42 -6.26
N VAL A 140 8.26 -1.56 -5.60
CA VAL A 140 8.32 -2.88 -6.23
C VAL A 140 7.12 -3.71 -5.78
N GLU A 141 6.40 -4.28 -6.74
CA GLU A 141 5.30 -5.20 -6.50
C GLU A 141 5.69 -6.60 -6.98
N THR A 142 5.40 -7.62 -6.19
CA THR A 142 5.67 -9.03 -6.51
C THR A 142 4.50 -9.86 -6.03
N GLY A 143 4.02 -10.81 -6.84
CA GLY A 143 2.86 -11.63 -6.52
C GLY A 143 2.14 -12.11 -7.78
N THR A 144 1.02 -12.80 -7.58
CA THR A 144 0.25 -13.43 -8.67
C THR A 144 -0.26 -12.41 -9.70
N ARG A 145 -0.17 -12.81 -10.98
CA ARG A 145 -0.68 -12.07 -12.15
C ARG A 145 -2.09 -12.52 -12.48
#